data_AF-A0A8T7KN70-F1
#
_entry.id   AF-A0A8T7KN70-F1
#
_cell.length_a   1.000
_cell.length_b   1.000
_cell.length_c   1.000
_cell.angle_alpha   90.00
_cell.angle_beta   90.00
_cell.angle_gamma   90.00
#
_symmetry.space_group_name_H-M   'P 1'
#
loop_
_entity.id
_entity.type
_entity.pdbx_description
1 polymer ?
#
loop_
_entity_poly.entity_id
_entity_poly.type
_entity_poly.pdbx_seq_one_letter_code
_entity_poly.pdbx_strand_id
1 'polypeptide(L)'
;MKNIRLQYSVWADLPADFQALFTQWNGGEPAHGQTFYELYFYWFDIPHEMARVLRERYGATDPHRWRDEVAVNTFAVAYWQARGESERLRKLHMLVNQVLSQLQDPTPPGADQADYFDQNYLELAQNPPAFGFYHFSMVLAALNRPLDWQQALRTLITPEAKDAAPLTRQPYPAITIDLPPVL
;
A
#
# COMPACT_ATOMS: atom_id res chain seq x y z
N MET A 1 0.41 25.58 -3.02
CA MET A 1 0.44 24.18 -2.55
C MET A 1 -0.93 23.58 -2.82
N LYS A 2 -1.01 22.41 -3.47
CA LYS A 2 -2.27 21.67 -3.52
C LYS A 2 -2.58 21.17 -2.11
N ASN A 3 -3.82 21.32 -1.66
CA ASN A 3 -4.26 20.70 -0.41
C ASN A 3 -4.30 19.19 -0.62
N ILE A 4 -3.57 18.45 0.21
CA ILE A 4 -3.65 17.00 0.25
C ILE A 4 -4.84 16.66 1.14
N ARG A 5 -5.81 15.94 0.59
CA ARG A 5 -6.98 15.47 1.32
C ARG A 5 -6.91 13.95 1.39
N LEU A 6 -6.57 13.45 2.57
CA LEU A 6 -6.79 12.06 2.91
C LEU A 6 -8.30 11.82 3.00
N GLN A 7 -8.85 10.99 2.12
CA GLN A 7 -10.25 10.61 2.16
C GLN A 7 -10.37 9.30 2.94
N TYR A 8 -10.66 9.40 4.23
CA TYR A 8 -10.97 8.25 5.08
C TYR A 8 -12.42 8.35 5.54
N SER A 9 -13.12 7.22 5.51
CA SER A 9 -14.40 7.04 6.21
C SER A 9 -14.14 6.30 7.51
N VAL A 10 -14.82 6.67 8.59
CA VAL A 10 -14.83 5.79 9.75
C VAL A 10 -15.75 4.58 9.48
N TRP A 11 -15.55 3.45 10.15
CA TRP A 11 -16.27 2.20 9.88
C TRP A 11 -17.78 2.41 9.98
N ALA A 12 -18.19 3.15 11.02
CA ALA A 12 -19.60 3.50 11.25
C ALA A 12 -20.23 4.34 10.12
N ASP A 13 -19.42 5.09 9.37
CA ASP A 13 -19.86 5.97 8.29
C ASP A 13 -19.76 5.30 6.91
N LEU A 14 -19.17 4.10 6.81
CA LEU A 14 -19.15 3.35 5.57
C LEU A 14 -20.58 2.99 5.16
N PRO A 15 -20.92 3.07 3.86
CA PRO A 15 -22.18 2.53 3.38
C PRO A 15 -22.32 1.05 3.75
N ALA A 16 -23.55 0.62 4.04
CA ALA A 16 -23.83 -0.74 4.53
C ALA A 16 -23.25 -1.84 3.62
N ASP A 17 -23.31 -1.64 2.30
CA ASP A 17 -22.77 -2.59 1.33
C ASP A 17 -21.25 -2.76 1.47
N PHE A 18 -20.51 -1.68 1.78
CA PHE A 18 -19.07 -1.78 2.04
C PHE A 18 -18.77 -2.48 3.36
N GLN A 19 -19.52 -2.19 4.43
CA GLN A 19 -19.39 -2.92 5.70
C GLN A 19 -19.66 -4.42 5.50
N ALA A 20 -20.68 -4.76 4.72
CA ALA A 20 -21.03 -6.14 4.38
C ALA A 20 -19.93 -6.83 3.56
N LEU A 21 -19.32 -6.14 2.58
CA LEU A 21 -18.19 -6.68 1.81
C LEU A 21 -16.99 -7.03 2.71
N PHE A 22 -16.54 -6.09 3.55
CA PHE A 22 -15.42 -6.35 4.46
C PHE A 22 -15.74 -7.44 5.48
N THR A 23 -16.99 -7.51 5.94
CA THR A 23 -17.49 -8.59 6.80
C THR A 23 -17.40 -9.94 6.12
N GLN A 24 -17.90 -10.03 4.88
CA GLN A 24 -17.87 -11.26 4.08
C GLN A 24 -16.43 -11.73 3.85
N TRP A 25 -15.53 -10.83 3.45
CA TRP A 25 -14.12 -11.17 3.19
C TRP A 25 -13.37 -11.66 4.45
N ASN A 26 -13.88 -11.34 5.63
CA ASN A 26 -13.28 -11.69 6.91
C ASN A 26 -14.09 -12.73 7.71
N GLY A 27 -14.83 -13.60 7.00
CA GLY A 27 -15.47 -14.77 7.61
C GLY A 27 -16.90 -14.55 8.13
N GLY A 28 -17.54 -13.45 7.75
CA GLY A 28 -18.97 -13.23 7.94
C GLY A 28 -19.37 -12.55 9.24
N GLU A 29 -18.46 -12.38 10.19
CA GLU A 29 -18.71 -11.67 11.45
C GLU A 29 -18.39 -10.17 11.33
N PRO A 30 -19.33 -9.25 11.60
CA PRO A 30 -19.11 -7.81 11.42
C PRO A 30 -17.89 -7.26 12.16
N ALA A 31 -17.62 -7.77 13.36
CA ALA A 31 -16.46 -7.38 14.16
C ALA A 31 -15.12 -7.72 13.48
N HIS A 32 -15.06 -8.79 12.68
CA HIS A 32 -13.86 -9.14 11.91
C HIS A 32 -13.66 -8.20 10.73
N GLY A 33 -14.74 -7.86 10.03
CA GLY A 33 -14.73 -6.86 8.96
C GLY A 33 -14.22 -5.50 9.45
N GLN A 34 -14.75 -5.03 10.59
CA GLN A 34 -14.28 -3.82 11.25
C GLN A 34 -12.81 -3.92 11.65
N THR A 35 -12.40 -5.03 12.29
CA THR A 35 -11.00 -5.23 12.70
C THR A 35 -10.03 -5.14 11.53
N PHE A 36 -10.38 -5.73 10.38
CA PHE A 36 -9.59 -5.61 9.16
C PHE A 36 -9.58 -4.16 8.65
N TYR A 37 -10.74 -3.53 8.57
CA TYR A 37 -10.88 -2.16 8.08
C TYR A 37 -10.02 -1.18 8.88
N GLU A 38 -10.09 -1.23 10.20
CA GLU A 38 -9.32 -0.37 11.09
C GLU A 38 -7.81 -0.66 10.99
N LEU A 39 -7.42 -1.94 10.92
CA LEU A 39 -6.02 -2.30 10.76
C LEU A 39 -5.45 -1.81 9.42
N TYR A 40 -6.21 -1.97 8.34
CA TYR A 40 -5.78 -1.58 7.01
C TYR A 40 -5.84 -0.06 6.85
N PHE A 41 -7.02 0.54 6.91
CA PHE A 41 -7.24 1.93 6.54
C PHE A 41 -6.83 2.94 7.62
N TYR A 42 -6.88 2.61 8.92
CA TYR A 42 -6.48 3.58 9.96
C TYR A 42 -5.04 3.46 10.41
N TRP A 43 -4.35 2.40 9.98
CA TRP A 43 -2.98 2.16 10.40
C TRP A 43 -2.06 1.91 9.23
N PHE A 44 -2.28 0.84 8.47
CA PHE A 44 -1.38 0.51 7.36
C PHE A 44 -1.36 1.60 6.27
N ASP A 45 -2.54 2.12 5.92
CA ASP A 45 -2.74 2.99 4.77
C ASP A 45 -2.24 4.43 4.97
N ILE A 46 -2.04 4.87 6.23
CA ILE A 46 -1.53 6.21 6.53
C ILE A 46 -0.16 6.47 5.86
N PRO A 47 0.89 5.66 6.11
CA PRO A 47 2.17 5.87 5.42
C PRO A 47 2.10 5.59 3.92
N HIS A 48 1.14 4.80 3.44
CA HIS A 48 0.90 4.59 2.00
C HIS A 48 0.48 5.91 1.34
N GLU A 49 -0.51 6.61 1.90
CA GLU A 49 -0.95 7.90 1.35
C GLU A 49 0.10 9.00 1.54
N MET A 50 0.85 8.97 2.66
CA MET A 50 2.03 9.85 2.82
C MET A 50 3.09 9.58 1.73
N ALA A 51 3.27 8.33 1.32
CA ALA A 51 4.19 7.98 0.25
C ALA A 51 3.77 8.57 -1.10
N ARG A 52 2.47 8.57 -1.43
CA ARG A 52 1.95 9.26 -2.63
C ARG A 52 2.30 10.75 -2.62
N VAL A 53 2.10 11.41 -1.48
CA VAL A 53 2.45 12.82 -1.29
C VAL A 53 3.93 13.08 -1.53
N LEU A 54 4.80 12.23 -0.97
CA LEU A 54 6.24 12.37 -1.18
C LEU A 54 6.60 12.19 -2.65
N ARG A 55 6.01 11.20 -3.34
CA ARG A 55 6.23 10.98 -4.77
C ARG A 55 5.82 12.17 -5.62
N GLU A 56 4.64 12.76 -5.38
CA GLU A 56 4.21 13.99 -6.07
C GLU A 56 5.20 15.14 -5.80
N ARG A 57 5.63 15.32 -4.54
CA ARG A 57 6.52 16.41 -4.14
C ARG A 57 7.91 16.31 -4.75
N TYR A 58 8.45 15.10 -4.91
CA TYR A 58 9.78 14.86 -5.46
C TYR A 58 9.77 14.59 -6.97
N GLY A 59 8.59 14.65 -7.63
CA GLY A 59 8.48 14.37 -9.07
C GLY A 59 8.79 12.92 -9.43
N ALA A 60 8.60 12.00 -8.48
CA ALA A 60 8.91 10.58 -8.61
C ALA A 60 7.69 9.72 -8.99
N THR A 61 6.54 10.33 -9.30
CA THR A 61 5.32 9.62 -9.74
C THR A 61 5.56 8.86 -11.05
N ASP A 62 5.02 7.64 -11.16
CA ASP A 62 5.13 6.82 -12.36
C ASP A 62 3.86 6.95 -13.23
N PRO A 63 3.95 7.07 -14.56
CA PRO A 63 2.77 6.97 -15.44
C PRO A 63 2.07 5.61 -15.36
N HIS A 64 2.79 4.54 -14.99
CA HIS A 64 2.25 3.21 -14.71
C HIS A 64 1.72 3.15 -13.29
N ARG A 65 0.41 2.98 -13.15
CA ARG A 65 -0.28 3.02 -11.86
C ARG A 65 0.17 1.87 -10.99
N TRP A 66 0.32 0.68 -11.57
CA TRP A 66 0.85 -0.49 -10.89
C TRP A 66 2.17 -0.20 -10.17
N ARG A 67 3.13 0.41 -10.87
CA ARG A 67 4.45 0.70 -10.29
C ARG A 67 4.37 1.72 -9.17
N ASP A 68 3.50 2.72 -9.33
CA ASP A 68 3.26 3.72 -8.29
C ASP A 68 2.70 3.05 -7.02
N GLU A 69 1.66 2.22 -7.17
CA GLU A 69 1.06 1.43 -6.09
C GLU A 69 2.07 0.50 -5.39
N VAL A 70 2.90 -0.22 -6.15
CA VAL A 70 3.93 -1.09 -5.58
C VAL A 70 4.95 -0.29 -4.76
N ALA A 71 5.38 0.88 -5.25
CA ALA A 71 6.35 1.72 -4.55
C ALA A 71 5.80 2.24 -3.22
N VAL A 72 4.55 2.73 -3.19
CA VAL A 72 3.93 3.25 -1.97
C VAL A 72 3.62 2.15 -0.95
N ASN A 73 3.21 0.96 -1.39
CA ASN A 73 3.00 -0.19 -0.51
C ASN A 73 4.30 -0.70 0.10
N THR A 74 5.36 -0.78 -0.71
CA THR A 74 6.70 -1.15 -0.25
C THR A 74 7.20 -0.18 0.82
N PHE A 75 6.99 1.12 0.61
CA PHE A 75 7.30 2.14 1.60
C PHE A 75 6.49 1.97 2.90
N ALA A 76 5.17 1.74 2.80
CA ALA A 76 4.32 1.58 3.97
C ALA A 76 4.74 0.40 4.86
N VAL A 77 5.08 -0.75 4.25
CA VAL A 77 5.61 -1.91 4.98
C VAL A 77 6.95 -1.57 5.65
N ALA A 78 7.89 -0.99 4.90
CA ALA A 78 9.21 -0.64 5.43
C ALA A 78 9.14 0.40 6.55
N TYR A 79 8.21 1.36 6.45
CA TYR A 79 7.93 2.36 7.49
C TYR A 79 7.55 1.69 8.80
N TRP A 80 6.53 0.82 8.78
CA TRP A 80 6.04 0.15 9.99
C TRP A 80 7.08 -0.83 10.56
N GLN A 81 7.83 -1.50 9.69
CA GLN A 81 8.92 -2.38 10.13
C GLN A 81 10.02 -1.59 10.86
N ALA A 82 10.41 -0.42 10.35
CA ALA A 82 11.38 0.46 10.99
C ALA A 82 10.92 0.99 12.35
N ARG A 83 9.60 1.01 12.59
CA ARG A 83 8.97 1.38 13.87
C ARG A 83 8.82 0.21 14.85
N GLY A 84 9.21 -1.00 14.46
CA GLY A 84 9.15 -2.20 15.30
C GLY A 84 7.76 -2.86 15.34
N GLU A 85 6.86 -2.54 14.41
CA GLU A 85 5.48 -3.05 14.38
C GLU A 85 5.36 -4.47 13.76
N SER A 86 6.36 -5.33 13.98
CA SER A 86 6.44 -6.65 13.36
C SER A 86 5.22 -7.54 13.65
N GLU A 87 4.69 -7.50 14.88
CA GLU A 87 3.49 -8.26 15.27
C GLU A 87 2.25 -7.80 14.50
N ARG A 88 2.09 -6.47 14.35
CA ARG A 88 0.94 -5.88 13.67
C ARG A 88 1.01 -6.08 12.16
N LEU A 89 2.21 -6.03 11.58
CA LEU A 89 2.47 -6.43 10.20
C LEU A 89 2.16 -7.92 9.95
N ARG A 90 2.48 -8.81 10.89
CA ARG A 90 2.10 -10.22 10.78
C ARG A 90 0.59 -10.42 10.81
N LYS A 91 -0.11 -9.70 11.70
CA LYS A 91 -1.58 -9.70 11.73
C LYS A 91 -2.16 -9.20 10.41
N LEU A 92 -1.61 -8.12 9.85
CA LEU A 92 -2.02 -7.60 8.55
C LEU A 92 -1.80 -8.63 7.44
N HIS A 93 -0.64 -9.28 7.41
CA HIS A 93 -0.33 -10.34 6.44
C HIS A 93 -1.34 -11.49 6.48
N MET A 94 -1.70 -11.96 7.68
CA MET A 94 -2.72 -13.01 7.84
C MET A 94 -4.09 -12.57 7.30
N LEU A 95 -4.54 -11.38 7.68
CA LEU A 95 -5.87 -10.89 7.28
C LEU A 95 -5.93 -10.56 5.78
N VAL A 96 -4.87 -9.98 5.21
CA VAL A 96 -4.78 -9.73 3.76
C VAL A 96 -4.82 -11.04 2.97
N ASN A 97 -4.10 -12.08 3.42
CA ASN A 97 -4.20 -13.41 2.80
C ASN A 97 -5.62 -13.98 2.88
N GLN A 98 -6.28 -13.83 4.03
CA GLN A 98 -7.66 -14.27 4.20
C GLN A 98 -8.60 -13.54 3.24
N VAL A 99 -8.51 -12.22 3.14
CA VAL A 99 -9.32 -11.43 2.20
C VAL A 99 -9.06 -11.87 0.75
N LEU A 100 -7.79 -12.02 0.35
CA LEU A 100 -7.43 -12.48 -0.99
C LEU A 100 -7.97 -13.87 -1.30
N SER A 101 -8.10 -14.76 -0.31
CA SER A 101 -8.72 -16.09 -0.52
C SER A 101 -10.21 -16.02 -0.91
N GLN A 102 -10.87 -14.89 -0.64
CA GLN A 102 -12.28 -14.64 -0.97
C GLN A 102 -12.46 -13.87 -2.29
N LEU A 103 -11.36 -13.38 -2.88
CA LEU A 103 -11.38 -12.57 -4.09
C LEU A 103 -10.93 -13.39 -5.29
N GLN A 104 -11.64 -13.25 -6.40
CA GLN A 104 -11.23 -13.82 -7.68
C GLN A 104 -10.25 -12.88 -8.37
N ASP A 105 -9.16 -13.43 -8.92
CA ASP A 105 -8.27 -12.67 -9.81
C ASP A 105 -9.05 -12.25 -11.06
N PRO A 106 -9.24 -10.93 -11.31
CA PRO A 106 -9.95 -10.44 -12.47
C PRO A 106 -9.09 -10.49 -13.75
N THR A 107 -7.79 -10.80 -13.64
CA THR A 107 -6.86 -10.85 -14.78
C THR A 107 -7.18 -12.05 -15.69
N PRO A 108 -7.38 -11.85 -16.99
CA PRO A 108 -7.57 -12.94 -17.93
C PRO A 108 -6.39 -13.92 -17.93
N PRO A 109 -6.64 -15.24 -18.11
CA PRO A 109 -5.57 -16.23 -18.17
C PRO A 109 -4.52 -15.87 -19.22
N GLY A 110 -3.25 -15.81 -18.80
CA GLY A 110 -2.10 -15.51 -19.67
C GLY A 110 -1.83 -14.02 -19.91
N ALA A 111 -2.64 -13.11 -19.37
CA ALA A 111 -2.34 -11.69 -19.35
C ALA A 111 -1.38 -11.33 -18.19
N ASP A 112 -0.58 -10.28 -18.37
CA ASP A 112 0.22 -9.70 -17.30
C ASP A 112 -0.67 -8.83 -16.38
N GLN A 113 -0.52 -9.00 -15.06
CA GLN A 113 -1.34 -8.30 -14.07
C GLN A 113 -1.08 -6.78 -14.05
N ALA A 114 0.17 -6.36 -14.22
CA ALA A 114 0.52 -4.95 -14.20
C ALA A 114 -0.04 -4.23 -15.43
N ASP A 115 0.13 -4.84 -16.60
CA ASP A 115 -0.42 -4.30 -17.85
C ASP A 115 -1.96 -4.26 -17.80
N TYR A 116 -2.61 -5.32 -17.31
CA TYR A 116 -4.07 -5.36 -17.21
C TYR A 116 -4.59 -4.32 -16.21
N PHE A 117 -3.96 -4.17 -15.04
CA PHE A 117 -4.34 -3.17 -14.05
C PHE A 117 -4.25 -1.75 -14.62
N ASP A 118 -3.14 -1.41 -15.29
CA ASP A 118 -2.92 -0.09 -15.88
C ASP A 118 -3.94 0.22 -16.98
N GLN A 119 -4.22 -0.75 -17.85
CA GLN A 119 -5.12 -0.59 -19.00
C GLN A 119 -6.60 -0.52 -18.58
N ASN A 120 -7.00 -1.24 -17.53
CA ASN A 120 -8.40 -1.38 -17.12
C ASN A 120 -8.72 -0.61 -15.83
N TYR A 121 -7.83 0.28 -15.37
CA TYR A 121 -7.91 0.94 -14.06
C TYR A 121 -9.28 1.56 -13.75
N LEU A 122 -9.89 2.27 -14.71
CA LEU A 122 -11.17 2.95 -14.48
C LEU A 122 -12.34 1.98 -14.29
N GLU A 123 -12.33 0.86 -15.01
CA GLU A 123 -13.32 -0.20 -14.85
C GLU A 123 -13.12 -0.93 -13.53
N LEU A 124 -11.87 -1.26 -13.21
CA LEU A 124 -11.50 -1.89 -11.95
C LEU A 124 -11.91 -1.02 -10.75
N ALA A 125 -11.67 0.29 -10.79
CA ALA A 125 -12.03 1.22 -9.72
C ALA A 125 -13.55 1.30 -9.44
N GLN A 126 -14.39 0.87 -10.40
CA GLN A 126 -15.85 0.79 -10.23
C GLN A 126 -16.31 -0.59 -9.71
N ASN A 127 -15.41 -1.55 -9.59
CA ASN A 127 -15.65 -2.91 -9.13
C ASN A 127 -14.82 -3.19 -7.85
N PRO A 128 -15.37 -2.93 -6.64
CA PRO A 128 -14.61 -3.02 -5.40
C PRO A 128 -13.93 -4.37 -5.14
N PRO A 129 -14.55 -5.54 -5.42
CA PRO A 129 -13.85 -6.83 -5.34
C PRO A 129 -12.61 -6.92 -6.26
N ALA A 130 -12.75 -6.53 -7.53
CA ALA A 130 -11.65 -6.60 -8.49
C ALA A 130 -10.53 -5.60 -8.15
N PHE A 131 -10.90 -4.39 -7.74
CA PHE A 131 -9.95 -3.38 -7.28
C PHE A 131 -9.23 -3.82 -6.01
N GLY A 132 -9.98 -4.36 -5.05
CA GLY A 132 -9.46 -4.91 -3.80
C GLY A 132 -8.45 -6.02 -4.05
N PHE A 133 -8.70 -6.91 -5.01
CA PHE A 133 -7.75 -7.97 -5.37
C PHE A 133 -6.36 -7.41 -5.70
N TYR A 134 -6.27 -6.40 -6.55
CA TYR A 134 -5.00 -5.80 -6.93
C TYR A 134 -4.31 -5.08 -5.78
N HIS A 135 -5.03 -4.22 -5.07
CA HIS A 135 -4.46 -3.46 -3.95
C HIS A 135 -3.95 -4.38 -2.84
N PHE A 136 -4.75 -5.36 -2.43
CA PHE A 136 -4.34 -6.32 -1.41
C PHE A 136 -3.23 -7.26 -1.88
N SER A 137 -3.19 -7.63 -3.17
CA SER A 137 -2.09 -8.42 -3.74
C SER A 137 -0.75 -7.67 -3.70
N MET A 138 -0.75 -6.36 -4.01
CA MET A 138 0.45 -5.52 -3.92
C MET A 138 0.93 -5.33 -2.48
N VAL A 139 -0.01 -5.18 -1.53
CA VAL A 139 0.33 -5.18 -0.09
C VAL A 139 0.94 -6.51 0.34
N LEU A 140 0.33 -7.63 -0.05
CA LEU A 140 0.85 -8.96 0.25
C LEU A 140 2.25 -9.17 -0.35
N ALA A 141 2.48 -8.71 -1.57
CA ALA A 141 3.80 -8.76 -2.22
C ALA A 141 4.85 -7.98 -1.42
N ALA A 142 4.51 -6.77 -0.97
CA ALA A 142 5.39 -5.95 -0.13
C ALA A 142 5.68 -6.60 1.25
N LEU A 143 4.67 -7.20 1.87
CA LEU A 143 4.82 -7.93 3.14
C LEU A 143 5.69 -9.19 3.01
N ASN A 144 5.61 -9.89 1.86
CA ASN A 144 6.40 -11.09 1.60
C ASN A 144 7.87 -10.79 1.23
N ARG A 145 8.15 -9.57 0.74
CA ARG A 145 9.48 -9.15 0.30
C ARG A 145 9.77 -7.74 0.82
N PRO A 146 9.85 -7.55 2.15
CA PRO A 146 10.05 -6.23 2.71
C PRO A 146 11.44 -5.69 2.33
N LEU A 147 11.48 -4.42 1.97
CA LEU A 147 12.73 -3.67 1.86
C LEU A 147 13.11 -3.09 3.22
N ASP A 148 14.41 -2.86 3.44
CA ASP A 148 14.82 -2.01 4.55
C ASP A 148 14.39 -0.56 4.31
N TRP A 149 14.29 0.22 5.39
CA TRP A 149 13.82 1.60 5.36
C TRP A 149 14.56 2.50 4.36
N GLN A 150 15.89 2.38 4.28
CA GLN A 150 16.68 3.23 3.40
C GLN A 150 16.46 2.88 1.94
N GLN A 151 16.37 1.58 1.64
CA GLN A 151 16.04 1.10 0.30
C GLN A 151 14.64 1.57 -0.12
N ALA A 152 13.64 1.36 0.73
CA ALA A 152 12.27 1.76 0.45
C ALA A 152 12.12 3.27 0.22
N LEU A 153 12.77 4.10 1.06
CA LEU A 153 12.75 5.56 0.89
C LEU A 153 13.40 5.99 -0.43
N ARG A 154 14.52 5.37 -0.82
CA ARG A 154 15.19 5.67 -2.10
C ARG A 154 14.33 5.29 -3.28
N THR A 155 13.77 4.08 -3.28
CA THR A 155 12.84 3.63 -4.32
C THR A 155 11.62 4.55 -4.42
N LEU A 156 11.14 5.06 -3.27
CA LEU A 156 10.00 5.96 -3.25
C LEU A 156 10.30 7.30 -3.95
N ILE A 157 11.44 7.94 -3.66
CA ILE A 157 11.67 9.35 -4.07
C ILE A 157 12.59 9.53 -5.29
N THR A 158 13.16 8.45 -5.84
CA THR A 158 14.09 8.53 -6.98
C THR A 158 13.34 8.28 -8.30
N PRO A 159 13.27 9.25 -9.22
CA PRO A 159 12.63 9.07 -10.52
C PRO A 159 13.25 7.95 -11.37
N GLU A 160 14.51 7.60 -11.13
CA GLU A 160 15.28 6.57 -11.85
C GLU A 160 15.28 5.19 -11.17
N ALA A 161 14.60 4.99 -10.03
CA ALA A 161 14.42 3.66 -9.42
C ALA A 161 13.44 2.77 -10.23
N LYS A 162 13.45 2.93 -11.55
CA LYS A 162 12.62 2.29 -12.56
C LYS A 162 13.00 0.84 -12.81
N ASP A 163 14.22 0.44 -12.43
CA ASP A 163 14.72 -0.91 -12.63
C ASP A 163 15.11 -1.54 -11.30
N ALA A 164 14.52 -2.71 -11.03
CA ALA A 164 14.81 -3.58 -9.90
C ALA A 164 16.22 -4.22 -9.97
N ALA A 165 17.25 -3.43 -10.26
CA ALA A 165 18.62 -3.87 -10.07
C ALA A 165 18.94 -3.82 -8.56
N PRO A 166 19.51 -4.88 -7.97
CA PRO A 166 20.00 -4.81 -6.60
C PRO A 166 21.10 -3.75 -6.54
N LEU A 167 20.77 -2.60 -5.95
CA LEU A 167 21.74 -1.54 -5.69
C LEU A 167 22.80 -2.09 -4.74
N THR A 168 24.01 -2.30 -5.27
CA THR A 168 25.18 -2.66 -4.48
C THR A 168 25.37 -1.61 -3.39
N ARG A 169 25.52 -2.08 -2.14
CA ARG A 169 25.77 -1.24 -0.97
C ARG A 169 27.07 -0.46 -1.18
N GLN A 170 26.97 0.81 -1.57
CA GLN A 170 28.00 1.77 -1.27
C GLN A 170 27.75 2.31 0.15
N PRO A 171 28.75 2.33 1.05
CA PRO A 171 28.60 2.98 2.34
C PRO A 171 28.40 4.48 2.13
N TYR A 172 27.30 5.02 2.66
CA TYR A 172 27.01 6.45 2.54
C TYR A 172 27.66 7.25 3.68
N PRO A 173 28.12 8.48 3.40
CA PRO A 173 28.58 9.39 4.45
C PRO A 173 27.41 9.79 5.36
N ALA A 174 27.72 10.07 6.62
CA ALA A 174 26.75 10.47 7.63
C ALA A 174 25.99 11.73 7.17
N ILE A 175 24.66 11.64 7.15
CA ILE A 175 23.79 12.80 6.94
C ILE A 175 23.49 13.39 8.32
N THR A 176 24.01 14.57 8.60
CA THR A 176 23.62 15.38 9.76
C THR A 176 22.32 16.11 9.40
N ILE A 177 21.22 15.75 10.06
CA ILE A 177 19.95 16.48 9.94
C ILE A 177 19.97 17.57 11.01
N ASP A 178 20.07 18.82 10.58
CA ASP A 178 19.97 19.98 11.45
C ASP A 178 18.47 20.24 11.71
N LEU A 179 17.98 19.77 12.86
CA LEU A 179 16.62 20.07 13.29
C LEU A 179 16.61 21.47 13.92
N PRO A 180 15.63 22.33 13.58
CA PRO A 180 15.51 23.62 14.23
C PRO A 180 15.26 23.43 15.73
N PRO A 181 15.76 24.34 16.59
CA PRO A 181 15.58 24.24 18.02
C PRO A 181 14.09 24.26 18.36
N VAL A 182 13.70 23.33 19.22
CA VAL A 182 12.35 23.25 19.78
C VAL A 182 12.10 24.53 20.58
N LEU A 183 11.07 25.29 20.20
CA LEU A 183 10.55 26.44 20.95
C LEU A 183 9.84 25.98 22.23
#